data_AF-A0A0A1WGM9-F1
#
_entry.id   AF-A0A0A1WGM9-F1
#
_cell.length_a   1.000
_cell.length_b   1.000
_cell.length_c   1.000
_cell.angle_alpha   90.00
_cell.angle_beta   90.00
_cell.angle_gamma   90.00
#
_symmetry.space_group_name_H-M   'P 1'
#
loop_
_entity.id
_entity.type
_entity.pdbx_description
1 polymer ?
#
loop_
_entity_poly.entity_id
_entity_poly.type
_entity_poly.pdbx_seq_one_letter_code
_entity_poly.pdbx_strand_id
1 'polypeptide(L)'
;MNKKTFSNLLSKEKSKFEASVAKFRKLNETVQEVSNEAFDMYDLGNSDHIPNVSRVSSSTSGGQAEIIQKLDAIETRQKVILKFLRSVDGRLTGIEKSIKDNIPDKAEVQAQSKLLRECHVIVSKTQRSLSRITGDLEDEEYTELSAELPMTSEVDVRFIEEKLLKKESTEAMMRIMLNAKGFKGNVDGVLRMLFSDELMSHYNLEGRINKKPLLKLKSVGLIFDIFADMDKNAICEDLRRYVVLSHNRLKQKRYKLKAGLE
;
A
#
# COMPACT_ATOMS: atom_id res chain seq x y z
N MET A 1 43.54 3.59 -9.70
CA MET A 1 42.85 2.31 -9.98
C MET A 1 42.72 2.12 -11.48
N ASN A 2 43.11 0.95 -11.99
CA ASN A 2 43.17 0.70 -13.43
C ASN A 2 41.74 0.52 -14.01
N LYS A 3 41.40 1.22 -15.11
CA LYS A 3 40.02 1.26 -15.68
C LYS A 3 39.47 -0.14 -16.01
N LYS A 4 40.34 -1.09 -16.37
CA LYS A 4 40.00 -2.51 -16.60
C LYS A 4 39.43 -3.19 -15.36
N THR A 5 39.91 -2.87 -14.17
CA THR A 5 39.49 -3.51 -12.92
C THR A 5 38.08 -3.09 -12.50
N PHE A 6 37.74 -1.81 -12.70
CA PHE A 6 36.41 -1.28 -12.39
C PHE A 6 35.34 -1.80 -13.35
N SER A 7 35.65 -1.84 -14.65
CA SER A 7 34.76 -2.40 -15.68
C SER A 7 34.43 -3.88 -15.43
N ASN A 8 35.42 -4.67 -15.02
CA ASN A 8 35.19 -6.07 -14.66
C ASN A 8 34.32 -6.25 -13.41
N LEU A 9 34.46 -5.35 -12.42
CA LEU A 9 33.64 -5.37 -11.22
C LEU A 9 32.17 -5.05 -11.54
N LEU A 10 31.95 -4.04 -12.38
CA LEU A 10 30.62 -3.61 -12.82
C LEU A 10 29.92 -4.68 -13.66
N SER A 11 30.68 -5.35 -14.54
CA SER A 11 30.17 -6.49 -15.32
C SER A 11 29.76 -7.66 -14.42
N LYS A 12 30.54 -7.94 -13.38
CA LYS A 12 30.25 -9.00 -12.41
C LYS A 12 29.01 -8.68 -11.56
N GLU A 13 28.83 -7.43 -11.13
CA GLU A 13 27.62 -6.99 -10.42
C GLU A 13 26.39 -6.99 -11.32
N LYS A 14 26.50 -6.52 -12.57
CA LYS A 14 25.40 -6.59 -13.55
C LYS A 14 24.94 -8.03 -13.79
N SER A 15 25.88 -8.97 -13.94
CA SER A 15 25.58 -10.39 -14.12
C SER A 15 24.85 -10.99 -12.91
N LYS A 16 25.23 -10.62 -11.68
CA LYS A 16 24.52 -11.08 -10.47
C LYS A 16 23.11 -10.51 -10.37
N PHE A 17 22.94 -9.23 -10.72
CA PHE A 17 21.63 -8.58 -10.72
C PHE A 17 20.69 -9.25 -11.73
N GLU A 18 21.15 -9.49 -12.96
CA GLU A 18 20.35 -10.19 -13.98
C GLU A 18 19.98 -11.61 -13.56
N ALA A 19 20.90 -12.34 -12.89
CA ALA A 19 20.61 -13.65 -12.33
C ALA A 19 19.54 -13.62 -11.23
N SER A 20 19.52 -12.55 -10.43
CA SER A 20 18.50 -12.35 -9.38
C SER A 20 17.13 -12.01 -9.98
N VAL A 21 17.09 -11.16 -11.01
CA VAL A 21 15.87 -10.82 -11.76
C VAL A 21 15.27 -12.06 -12.43
N ALA A 22 16.11 -12.94 -12.99
CA ALA A 22 15.65 -14.20 -13.60
C ALA A 22 15.03 -15.16 -12.56
N LYS A 23 15.58 -15.22 -11.34
CA LYS A 23 15.00 -16.01 -10.24
C LYS A 23 13.65 -15.45 -9.79
N PHE A 24 13.52 -14.14 -9.70
CA PHE A 24 12.26 -13.48 -9.36
C PHE A 24 11.18 -13.69 -10.42
N ARG A 25 11.56 -13.65 -11.71
CA ARG A 25 10.62 -13.92 -12.80
C ARG A 25 10.08 -15.36 -12.74
N LYS A 26 10.95 -16.34 -12.54
CA LYS A 26 10.54 -17.74 -12.35
C LYS A 26 9.59 -17.91 -11.17
N LEU A 27 9.89 -17.29 -10.03
CA LEU A 27 9.02 -17.34 -8.85
C LEU A 27 7.64 -16.74 -9.14
N ASN A 28 7.58 -15.64 -9.90
CA ASN A 28 6.33 -15.00 -10.28
C ASN A 28 5.51 -15.86 -11.26
N GLU A 29 6.16 -16.54 -12.20
CA GLU A 29 5.50 -17.50 -13.11
C GLU A 29 4.90 -18.69 -12.32
N THR A 30 5.62 -19.23 -11.33
CA THR A 30 5.11 -20.32 -10.47
C THR A 30 3.90 -19.91 -9.63
N VAL A 31 3.84 -18.66 -9.16
CA VAL A 31 2.67 -18.12 -8.42
C VAL A 31 1.45 -17.94 -9.33
N GLN A 32 1.68 -17.68 -10.62
CA GLN A 32 0.63 -17.48 -11.61
C GLN A 32 0.02 -18.81 -12.07
N GLU A 33 0.81 -19.89 -12.16
CA GLU A 33 0.32 -21.25 -12.44
C GLU A 33 -0.58 -21.79 -11.31
N VAL A 34 -0.20 -21.58 -10.04
CA VAL A 34 -1.01 -22.00 -8.86
C VAL A 34 -2.35 -21.27 -8.78
N SER A 35 -2.46 -20.06 -9.34
CA SER A 35 -3.70 -19.28 -9.34
C SER A 35 -4.69 -19.71 -10.41
N ASN A 36 -4.23 -20.33 -11.50
CA ASN A 36 -5.08 -20.77 -12.61
C ASN A 36 -5.68 -22.17 -12.40
N GLU A 37 -5.05 -23.04 -11.60
CA GLU A 37 -5.58 -24.38 -11.29
C GLU A 37 -6.74 -24.38 -10.26
N ALA A 38 -7.00 -23.25 -9.60
CA ALA A 38 -8.02 -23.14 -8.56
C ALA A 38 -9.42 -22.72 -9.06
N PHE A 39 -9.61 -22.46 -10.36
CA PHE A 39 -10.82 -21.81 -10.89
C PHE A 39 -11.79 -22.72 -11.68
N ASP A 40 -11.47 -23.99 -11.94
CA ASP A 40 -12.29 -24.89 -12.78
C ASP A 40 -13.13 -25.90 -12.00
N MET A 41 -13.90 -25.48 -10.98
CA MET A 41 -14.82 -26.42 -10.32
C MET A 41 -16.12 -25.83 -9.75
N TYR A 42 -16.78 -24.94 -10.50
CA TYR A 42 -18.19 -24.60 -10.25
C TYR A 42 -18.99 -24.53 -11.54
N ASP A 43 -19.57 -25.67 -11.92
CA ASP A 43 -20.77 -25.75 -12.75
C ASP A 43 -21.79 -26.65 -12.02
N LEU A 44 -23.07 -26.52 -12.39
CA LEU A 44 -24.32 -26.98 -11.75
C LEU A 44 -24.93 -25.89 -10.84
N GLY A 45 -25.89 -25.06 -11.23
CA GLY A 45 -27.00 -25.29 -12.16
C GLY A 45 -28.32 -25.37 -11.37
N ASN A 46 -29.19 -24.35 -11.54
CA ASN A 46 -30.66 -24.30 -11.48
C ASN A 46 -31.43 -25.57 -11.01
N SER A 47 -32.62 -25.55 -10.40
CA SER A 47 -33.64 -24.55 -10.08
C SER A 47 -34.70 -25.30 -9.24
N ASP A 48 -35.64 -24.53 -8.66
CA ASP A 48 -37.08 -24.84 -8.57
C ASP A 48 -37.74 -24.91 -7.17
N HIS A 49 -38.66 -23.95 -7.06
CA HIS A 49 -39.99 -24.02 -6.45
C HIS A 49 -40.11 -24.21 -4.93
N ILE A 50 -40.49 -23.11 -4.27
CA ILE A 50 -41.18 -23.10 -2.99
C ILE A 50 -42.69 -23.18 -3.28
N PRO A 51 -43.42 -24.25 -2.86
CA PRO A 51 -44.85 -24.15 -2.69
C PRO A 51 -45.20 -23.92 -1.22
N ASN A 52 -45.98 -22.85 -1.05
CA ASN A 52 -46.76 -22.50 0.12
C ASN A 52 -47.66 -23.67 0.56
N VAL A 53 -47.72 -24.00 1.86
CA VAL A 53 -48.71 -24.94 2.38
C VAL A 53 -49.45 -24.31 3.56
N SER A 54 -50.63 -23.81 3.26
CA SER A 54 -51.72 -23.72 4.21
C SER A 54 -52.49 -25.05 4.22
N ARG A 55 -53.08 -25.33 5.39
CA ARG A 55 -54.17 -26.29 5.66
C ARG A 55 -53.78 -27.61 6.31
N VAL A 56 -54.03 -27.61 7.63
CA VAL A 56 -54.10 -28.74 8.55
C VAL A 56 -55.32 -29.61 8.21
N SER A 57 -55.13 -30.94 8.12
CA SER A 57 -55.88 -31.99 8.88
C SER A 57 -55.96 -33.33 8.14
N SER A 58 -55.71 -34.41 8.90
CA SER A 58 -56.07 -35.83 8.71
C SER A 58 -55.10 -36.78 7.96
N SER A 59 -54.22 -37.45 8.72
CA SER A 59 -53.96 -38.91 8.68
C SER A 59 -52.74 -39.27 9.54
N THR A 60 -52.96 -39.87 10.71
CA THR A 60 -51.89 -40.18 11.68
C THR A 60 -50.88 -41.23 11.17
N SER A 61 -51.22 -41.98 10.12
CA SER A 61 -50.32 -42.91 9.42
C SER A 61 -49.47 -42.24 8.33
N GLY A 62 -49.98 -41.20 7.65
CA GLY A 62 -49.22 -40.44 6.65
C GLY A 62 -48.15 -39.53 7.27
N GLY A 63 -48.46 -38.94 8.43
CA GLY A 63 -47.53 -38.07 9.15
C GLY A 63 -46.28 -38.79 9.69
N GLN A 64 -46.41 -40.05 10.12
CA GLN A 64 -45.25 -40.84 10.57
C GLN A 64 -44.30 -41.19 9.42
N ALA A 65 -44.83 -41.57 8.25
CA ALA A 65 -44.02 -41.83 7.06
C ALA A 65 -43.29 -40.55 6.59
N GLU A 66 -43.96 -39.40 6.65
CA GLU A 66 -43.38 -38.11 6.30
C GLU A 66 -42.27 -37.67 7.30
N ILE A 67 -42.44 -37.97 8.58
CA ILE A 67 -41.41 -37.74 9.61
C ILE A 67 -40.19 -38.62 9.36
N ILE A 68 -40.38 -39.91 9.06
CA ILE A 68 -39.29 -40.85 8.74
C ILE A 68 -38.52 -40.37 7.51
N GLN A 69 -39.23 -39.98 6.45
CA GLN A 69 -38.60 -39.44 5.24
C GLN A 69 -37.80 -38.15 5.50
N LYS A 70 -38.30 -37.27 6.38
CA LYS A 70 -37.57 -36.06 6.79
C LYS A 70 -36.34 -36.40 7.63
N LEU A 71 -36.40 -37.42 8.50
CA LEU A 71 -35.25 -37.89 9.27
C LEU A 71 -34.15 -38.48 8.38
N ASP A 72 -34.50 -39.29 7.39
CA ASP A 72 -33.54 -39.84 6.41
C ASP A 72 -32.87 -38.72 5.59
N ALA A 73 -33.65 -37.71 5.20
CA ALA A 73 -33.12 -36.54 4.50
C ALA A 73 -32.16 -35.73 5.38
N ILE A 74 -32.46 -35.59 6.68
CA ILE A 74 -31.58 -34.93 7.65
C ILE A 74 -30.31 -35.74 7.86
N GLU A 75 -30.40 -37.06 8.03
CA GLU A 75 -29.25 -37.94 8.20
C GLU A 75 -28.31 -37.87 6.97
N THR A 76 -28.90 -37.86 5.78
CA THR A 76 -28.16 -37.72 4.52
C THR A 76 -27.44 -36.37 4.45
N ARG A 77 -28.11 -35.28 4.81
CA ARG A 77 -27.49 -33.93 4.88
C ARG A 77 -26.36 -33.89 5.90
N GLN A 78 -26.53 -34.51 7.07
CA GLN A 78 -25.49 -34.57 8.11
C GLN A 78 -24.25 -35.32 7.63
N LYS A 79 -24.41 -36.43 6.89
CA LYS A 79 -23.28 -37.17 6.28
C LYS A 79 -22.51 -36.30 5.28
N VAL A 80 -23.21 -35.51 4.46
CA VAL A 80 -22.58 -34.59 3.50
C VAL A 80 -21.82 -33.48 4.24
N ILE A 81 -22.42 -32.88 5.27
CA ILE A 81 -21.78 -31.83 6.09
C ILE A 81 -20.51 -32.37 6.76
N LEU A 82 -20.55 -33.57 7.35
CA LEU A 82 -19.38 -34.18 7.99
C LEU A 82 -18.25 -34.43 7.00
N LYS A 83 -18.57 -34.86 5.78
CA LYS A 83 -17.57 -35.05 4.72
C LYS A 83 -16.93 -33.72 4.31
N PHE A 84 -17.73 -32.66 4.19
CA PHE A 84 -17.24 -31.32 3.89
C PHE A 84 -16.33 -30.79 5.00
N LEU A 85 -16.74 -30.90 6.27
CA LEU A 85 -15.94 -30.45 7.42
C LEU A 85 -14.58 -31.16 7.49
N ARG A 86 -14.54 -32.48 7.23
CA ARG A 86 -13.28 -33.23 7.17
C ARG A 86 -12.36 -32.74 6.04
N SER A 87 -12.94 -32.37 4.89
CA SER A 87 -12.16 -31.80 3.79
C SER A 87 -11.62 -30.41 4.12
N VAL A 88 -12.40 -29.57 4.81
CA VAL A 88 -11.96 -28.24 5.25
C VAL A 88 -10.84 -28.35 6.28
N ASP A 89 -10.96 -29.28 7.22
CA ASP A 89 -9.95 -29.53 8.25
C ASP A 89 -8.60 -29.92 7.63
N GLY A 90 -8.60 -30.86 6.66
CA GLY A 90 -7.38 -31.24 5.95
C GLY A 90 -6.74 -30.07 5.16
N ARG A 91 -7.55 -29.20 4.56
CA ARG A 91 -7.05 -27.98 3.90
C ARG A 91 -6.45 -27.00 4.90
N LEU A 92 -7.08 -26.84 6.07
CA LEU A 92 -6.61 -25.95 7.12
C LEU A 92 -5.25 -26.42 7.66
N THR A 93 -5.09 -27.72 7.91
CA THR A 93 -3.80 -28.30 8.33
C THR A 93 -2.73 -28.10 7.26
N GLY A 94 -3.08 -28.26 5.98
CA GLY A 94 -2.15 -28.02 4.87
C GLY A 94 -1.68 -26.56 4.79
N ILE A 95 -2.60 -25.62 4.97
CA ILE A 95 -2.30 -24.18 5.01
C ILE A 95 -1.42 -23.86 6.21
N GLU A 96 -1.73 -24.38 7.39
CA GLU A 96 -0.95 -24.13 8.61
C GLU A 96 0.49 -24.62 8.47
N LYS A 97 0.69 -25.82 7.91
CA LYS A 97 2.02 -26.35 7.61
C LYS A 97 2.77 -25.48 6.59
N SER A 98 2.11 -25.09 5.51
CA SER A 98 2.71 -24.24 4.47
C SER A 98 3.13 -22.87 5.03
N ILE A 99 2.31 -22.25 5.87
CA ILE A 99 2.65 -20.98 6.51
C ILE A 99 3.87 -21.14 7.42
N LYS A 100 3.92 -22.22 8.21
CA LYS A 100 5.03 -22.48 9.12
C LYS A 100 6.36 -22.72 8.39
N ASP A 101 6.33 -23.47 7.28
CA ASP A 101 7.51 -23.80 6.50
C ASP A 101 8.03 -22.60 5.66
N ASN A 102 7.15 -21.65 5.33
CA ASN A 102 7.47 -20.48 4.48
C ASN A 102 7.66 -19.17 5.25
N ILE A 103 7.39 -19.12 6.55
CA ILE A 103 7.74 -17.96 7.37
C ILE A 103 9.27 -17.95 7.54
N PRO A 104 9.99 -16.94 7.02
CA PRO A 104 11.42 -16.82 7.26
C PRO A 104 11.66 -16.66 8.76
N ASP A 105 12.74 -17.26 9.26
CA ASP A 105 13.07 -17.21 10.67
C ASP A 105 13.20 -15.73 11.10
N LYS A 106 12.66 -15.40 12.27
CA LYS A 106 12.75 -14.06 12.84
C LYS A 106 14.21 -13.60 12.94
N ALA A 107 15.13 -14.54 13.19
CA ALA A 107 16.57 -14.28 13.17
C ALA A 107 17.08 -13.88 11.77
N GLU A 108 16.57 -14.51 10.72
CA GLU A 108 16.91 -14.19 9.32
C GLU A 108 16.37 -12.81 8.93
N VAL A 109 15.10 -12.52 9.22
CA VAL A 109 14.50 -11.20 8.95
C VAL A 109 15.25 -10.09 9.69
N GLN A 110 15.68 -10.34 10.93
CA GLN A 110 16.46 -9.39 11.72
C GLN A 110 17.87 -9.19 11.15
N ALA A 111 18.53 -10.26 10.68
CA ALA A 111 19.83 -10.20 10.04
C ALA A 111 19.77 -9.42 8.70
N GLN A 112 18.76 -9.68 7.87
CA GLN A 112 18.52 -8.94 6.64
C GLN A 112 18.24 -7.46 6.92
N SER A 113 17.42 -7.16 7.93
CA SER A 113 17.16 -5.78 8.36
C SER A 113 18.41 -5.05 8.85
N LYS A 114 19.31 -5.76 9.56
CA LYS A 114 20.59 -5.21 10.01
C LYS A 114 21.50 -4.87 8.82
N LEU A 115 21.63 -5.80 7.86
CA LEU A 115 22.41 -5.58 6.64
C LEU A 115 21.87 -4.40 5.81
N LEU A 116 20.55 -4.24 5.72
CA LEU A 116 19.94 -3.08 5.04
C LEU A 116 20.29 -1.75 5.72
N ARG A 117 20.28 -1.71 7.06
CA ARG A 117 20.69 -0.51 7.81
C ARG A 117 22.17 -0.18 7.59
N GLU A 118 23.03 -1.19 7.62
CA GLU A 118 24.47 -1.01 7.38
C GLU A 118 24.72 -0.52 5.94
N CYS A 119 24.02 -1.08 4.95
CA CYS A 119 24.07 -0.64 3.56
C CYS A 119 23.63 0.83 3.43
N HIS A 120 22.52 1.21 4.07
CA HIS A 120 22.04 2.60 4.06
C HIS A 120 23.08 3.56 4.65
N VAL A 121 23.72 3.20 5.77
CA VAL A 121 24.78 4.01 6.38
C VAL A 121 25.96 4.19 5.43
N ILE A 122 26.37 3.12 4.71
CA ILE A 122 27.46 3.18 3.74
C ILE A 122 27.07 4.09 2.56
N VAL A 123 25.87 3.93 2.01
CA VAL A 123 25.36 4.79 0.92
C VAL A 123 25.37 6.26 1.34
N SER A 124 24.86 6.60 2.53
CA SER A 124 24.88 7.97 3.02
C SER A 124 26.30 8.52 3.22
N LYS A 125 27.24 7.70 3.73
CA LYS A 125 28.64 8.11 3.89
C LYS A 125 29.32 8.32 2.53
N THR A 126 29.07 7.43 1.57
CA THR A 126 29.58 7.54 0.21
C THR A 126 29.01 8.77 -0.49
N GLN A 127 27.71 9.03 -0.35
CA GLN A 127 27.06 10.22 -0.89
C GLN A 127 27.68 11.50 -0.31
N ARG A 128 27.83 11.60 1.02
CA ARG A 128 28.52 12.74 1.65
C ARG A 128 29.97 12.90 1.17
N SER A 129 30.70 11.79 1.04
CA SER A 129 32.08 11.83 0.55
C SER A 129 32.15 12.26 -0.91
N LEU A 130 31.20 11.85 -1.75
CA LEU A 130 31.11 12.27 -3.14
C LEU A 130 30.79 13.75 -3.24
N SER A 131 29.80 14.25 -2.50
CA SER A 131 29.45 15.68 -2.46
C SER A 131 30.64 16.56 -2.07
N ARG A 132 31.44 16.14 -1.08
CA ARG A 132 32.69 16.84 -0.70
C ARG A 132 33.75 16.87 -1.81
N ILE A 133 33.83 15.84 -2.63
CA ILE A 133 34.83 15.73 -3.71
C ILE A 133 34.36 16.49 -4.95
N THR A 134 33.07 16.44 -5.27
CA THR A 134 32.50 17.11 -6.44
C THR A 134 32.29 18.61 -6.22
N GLY A 135 32.36 19.07 -4.97
CA GLY A 135 32.07 20.46 -4.64
C GLY A 135 30.57 20.78 -4.71
N ASP A 136 29.71 19.74 -4.76
CA ASP A 136 28.32 19.88 -4.37
C ASP A 136 28.33 20.22 -2.88
N LEU A 137 28.31 21.52 -2.57
CA LEU A 137 27.90 21.99 -1.25
C LEU A 137 26.65 21.20 -0.87
N GLU A 138 26.60 20.71 0.37
CA GLU A 138 25.32 20.32 0.97
C GLU A 138 24.33 21.42 0.61
N ASP A 139 23.35 21.08 -0.22
CA ASP A 139 22.46 22.06 -0.79
C ASP A 139 21.68 22.66 0.37
N GLU A 140 22.13 23.85 0.77
CA GLU A 140 21.64 24.54 1.96
C GLU A 140 20.13 24.77 1.83
N GLU A 141 19.67 25.07 0.61
CA GLU A 141 18.25 25.18 0.28
C GLU A 141 17.52 23.83 0.44
N TYR A 142 18.10 22.71 -0.02
CA TYR A 142 17.51 21.38 0.21
C TYR A 142 17.38 21.06 1.70
N THR A 143 18.44 21.33 2.46
CA THR A 143 18.50 20.99 3.90
C THR A 143 17.52 21.84 4.69
N GLU A 144 17.48 23.15 4.43
CA GLU A 144 16.57 24.09 5.07
C GLU A 144 15.11 23.78 4.73
N LEU A 145 14.78 23.58 3.45
CA LEU A 145 13.42 23.21 3.05
C LEU A 145 13.00 21.87 3.62
N SER A 146 13.89 20.87 3.65
CA SER A 146 13.57 19.55 4.19
C SER A 146 13.34 19.56 5.70
N ALA A 147 13.93 20.50 6.44
CA ALA A 147 13.75 20.63 7.89
C ALA A 147 12.36 21.19 8.25
N GLU A 148 11.75 21.95 7.35
CA GLU A 148 10.42 22.57 7.51
C GLU A 148 9.27 21.65 7.09
N LEU A 149 9.56 20.41 6.68
CA LEU A 149 8.57 19.43 6.24
C LEU A 149 8.36 18.30 7.27
N PRO A 150 7.11 17.81 7.45
CA PRO A 150 5.88 18.32 6.86
C PRO A 150 5.46 19.66 7.46
N MET A 151 4.90 20.55 6.65
CA MET A 151 4.30 21.79 7.12
C MET A 151 3.14 21.48 8.06
N THR A 152 3.20 22.04 9.26
CA THR A 152 2.22 21.82 10.33
C THR A 152 1.34 23.05 10.59
N SER A 153 1.78 24.22 10.15
CA SER A 153 1.12 25.50 10.39
C SER A 153 1.10 26.40 9.16
N GLU A 154 0.27 27.44 9.22
CA GLU A 154 0.20 28.49 8.20
C GLU A 154 1.43 29.41 8.18
N VAL A 155 2.25 29.37 9.22
CA VAL A 155 3.54 30.04 9.24
C VAL A 155 4.51 29.28 8.33
N ASP A 156 4.57 27.95 8.49
CA ASP A 156 5.39 27.05 7.69
C ASP A 156 5.01 27.15 6.19
N VAL A 157 3.70 27.16 5.89
CA VAL A 157 3.21 27.35 4.51
C VAL A 157 3.70 28.67 3.94
N ARG A 158 3.57 29.79 4.66
CA ARG A 158 4.04 31.08 4.17
C ARG A 158 5.55 31.10 3.96
N PHE A 159 6.31 30.56 4.90
CA PHE A 159 7.77 30.45 4.80
C PHE A 159 8.18 29.69 3.53
N ILE A 160 7.60 28.52 3.29
CA ILE A 160 7.88 27.72 2.10
C ILE A 160 7.45 28.46 0.83
N GLU A 161 6.24 29.00 0.78
CA GLU A 161 5.70 29.69 -0.40
C GLU A 161 6.51 30.96 -0.77
N GLU A 162 7.02 31.69 0.23
CA GLU A 162 7.95 32.81 0.03
C GLU A 162 9.32 32.33 -0.50
N LYS A 163 9.86 31.24 0.05
CA LYS A 163 11.10 30.64 -0.48
C LYS A 163 10.96 30.17 -1.91
N LEU A 164 9.83 29.59 -2.29
CA LEU A 164 9.50 29.17 -3.66
C LEU A 164 9.32 30.34 -4.65
N LEU A 165 9.59 31.59 -4.24
CA LEU A 165 9.84 32.70 -5.18
C LEU A 165 11.24 32.64 -5.79
N LYS A 166 12.20 32.01 -5.10
CA LYS A 166 13.57 31.81 -5.59
C LYS A 166 13.66 30.55 -6.44
N LYS A 167 14.45 30.62 -7.51
CA LYS A 167 14.62 29.52 -8.46
C LYS A 167 15.31 28.33 -7.80
N GLU A 168 16.36 28.61 -7.04
CA GLU A 168 17.21 27.64 -6.36
C GLU A 168 16.39 26.81 -5.34
N SER A 169 15.58 27.50 -4.52
CA SER A 169 14.65 26.85 -3.57
C SER A 169 13.58 26.03 -4.29
N THR A 170 13.11 26.48 -5.46
CA THR A 170 12.14 25.72 -6.27
C THR A 170 12.74 24.42 -6.80
N GLU A 171 13.97 24.47 -7.30
CA GLU A 171 14.71 23.29 -7.77
C GLU A 171 15.05 22.32 -6.62
N ALA A 172 15.37 22.85 -5.44
CA ALA A 172 15.56 22.05 -4.23
C ALA A 172 14.26 21.36 -3.79
N MET A 173 13.13 22.08 -3.73
CA MET A 173 11.82 21.50 -3.41
C MET A 173 11.40 20.42 -4.41
N MET A 174 11.62 20.63 -5.72
CA MET A 174 11.35 19.59 -6.72
C MET A 174 12.18 18.33 -6.46
N ARG A 175 13.45 18.45 -6.09
CA ARG A 175 14.27 17.28 -5.70
C ARG A 175 13.75 16.59 -4.46
N ILE A 176 13.33 17.33 -3.43
CA ILE A 176 12.70 16.76 -2.23
C ILE A 176 11.46 15.95 -2.62
N MET A 177 10.56 16.53 -3.43
CA MET A 177 9.34 15.86 -3.88
C MET A 177 9.61 14.65 -4.79
N LEU A 178 10.60 14.72 -5.68
CA LEU A 178 11.01 13.59 -6.52
C LEU A 178 11.57 12.43 -5.67
N ASN A 179 12.34 12.75 -4.63
CA ASN A 179 12.82 11.75 -3.68
C ASN A 179 11.66 11.08 -2.94
N ALA A 180 10.63 11.84 -2.56
CA ALA A 180 9.42 11.31 -1.94
C ALA A 180 8.54 10.51 -2.90
N LYS A 181 8.46 10.92 -4.18
CA LYS A 181 7.80 10.15 -5.25
C LYS A 181 8.50 8.80 -5.44
N GLY A 182 9.83 8.75 -5.45
CA GLY A 182 10.56 7.51 -5.77
C GLY A 182 10.18 6.94 -7.14
N PHE A 183 10.41 5.63 -7.35
CA PHE A 183 10.25 5.00 -8.68
C PHE A 183 8.78 4.76 -9.10
N LYS A 184 7.87 4.54 -8.15
CA LYS A 184 6.45 4.24 -8.39
C LYS A 184 5.49 5.00 -7.46
N GLY A 185 5.98 5.96 -6.69
CA GLY A 185 5.15 6.61 -5.68
C GLY A 185 4.02 7.42 -6.32
N ASN A 186 3.07 7.76 -5.47
CA ASN A 186 1.82 8.40 -5.84
C ASN A 186 1.72 9.79 -5.21
N VAL A 187 0.74 10.56 -5.67
CA VAL A 187 0.47 11.91 -5.21
C VAL A 187 0.19 11.96 -3.69
N ASP A 188 -0.52 10.97 -3.13
CA ASP A 188 -0.82 10.88 -1.68
C ASP A 188 0.48 10.80 -0.84
N GLY A 189 1.46 10.01 -1.26
CA GLY A 189 2.73 9.86 -0.57
C GLY A 189 3.54 11.16 -0.52
N VAL A 190 3.62 11.87 -1.64
CA VAL A 190 4.29 13.18 -1.72
C VAL A 190 3.56 14.20 -0.85
N LEU A 191 2.24 14.24 -0.91
CA LEU A 191 1.44 15.17 -0.10
C LEU A 191 1.55 14.90 1.41
N ARG A 192 1.68 13.65 1.84
CA ARG A 192 1.93 13.30 3.25
C ARG A 192 3.30 13.72 3.75
N MET A 193 4.28 13.82 2.85
CA MET A 193 5.58 14.40 3.20
C MET A 193 5.47 15.93 3.31
N LEU A 194 4.64 16.57 2.48
CA LEU A 194 4.52 18.03 2.45
C LEU A 194 3.68 18.61 3.58
N PHE A 195 2.55 18.00 3.91
CA PHE A 195 1.55 18.59 4.80
C PHE A 195 1.12 17.64 5.91
N SER A 196 0.96 18.19 7.12
CA SER A 196 0.34 17.49 8.23
C SER A 196 -1.18 17.41 8.09
N ASP A 197 -1.79 16.42 8.76
CA ASP A 197 -3.25 16.28 8.76
C ASP A 197 -3.94 17.43 9.52
N GLU A 198 -3.28 17.98 10.54
CA GLU A 198 -3.74 19.15 11.28
C GLU A 198 -3.84 20.39 10.37
N LEU A 199 -2.79 20.68 9.59
CA LEU A 199 -2.77 21.80 8.65
C LEU A 199 -3.84 21.61 7.57
N MET A 200 -3.88 20.42 6.97
CA MET A 200 -4.81 20.11 5.87
C MET A 200 -6.27 20.21 6.27
N SER A 201 -6.60 20.16 7.57
CA SER A 201 -7.94 20.44 8.06
C SER A 201 -8.45 21.84 7.69
N HIS A 202 -7.58 22.80 7.39
CA HIS A 202 -7.94 24.15 6.97
C HIS A 202 -8.09 24.31 5.45
N TYR A 203 -7.73 23.28 4.67
CA TYR A 203 -7.71 23.33 3.22
C TYR A 203 -8.78 22.44 2.59
N ASN A 204 -9.18 22.82 1.38
CA ASN A 204 -9.73 21.91 0.38
C ASN A 204 -9.22 22.33 -1.00
N LEU A 205 -9.56 21.58 -2.05
CA LEU A 205 -8.96 21.80 -3.38
C LEU A 205 -9.13 23.26 -3.86
N GLU A 206 -10.34 23.81 -3.75
CA GLU A 206 -10.73 25.09 -4.37
C GLU A 206 -10.95 26.25 -3.38
N GLY A 207 -10.88 26.00 -2.08
CA GLY A 207 -11.13 27.00 -1.03
C GLY A 207 -12.62 27.26 -0.75
N ARG A 208 -13.48 26.24 -0.89
CA ARG A 208 -14.92 26.37 -0.62
C ARG A 208 -15.22 26.24 0.88
N ILE A 209 -16.35 26.80 1.34
CA ILE A 209 -16.87 26.64 2.71
C ILE A 209 -15.82 27.03 3.78
N ASN A 210 -15.33 28.26 3.73
CA ASN A 210 -14.35 28.82 4.67
C ASN A 210 -13.04 28.01 4.80
N LYS A 211 -12.71 27.19 3.79
CA LYS A 211 -11.41 26.53 3.66
C LYS A 211 -10.50 27.32 2.75
N LYS A 212 -9.20 27.12 2.88
CA LYS A 212 -8.20 27.69 2.00
C LYS A 212 -8.04 26.85 0.73
N PRO A 213 -7.74 27.49 -0.41
CA PRO A 213 -7.56 26.79 -1.68
C PRO A 213 -6.18 26.15 -1.79
N LEU A 214 -6.14 24.82 -1.79
CA LEU A 214 -4.91 24.05 -1.93
C LEU A 214 -4.21 24.30 -3.28
N LEU A 215 -5.00 24.40 -4.36
CA LEU A 215 -4.46 24.64 -5.71
C LEU A 215 -3.76 25.98 -5.91
N LYS A 216 -3.88 26.93 -4.96
CA LYS A 216 -3.19 28.22 -5.05
C LYS A 216 -1.77 28.19 -4.49
N LEU A 217 -1.37 27.11 -3.82
CA LEU A 217 -0.03 26.95 -3.30
C LEU A 217 0.94 26.57 -4.43
N LYS A 218 2.07 27.26 -4.54
CA LYS A 218 3.15 26.92 -5.48
C LYS A 218 3.71 25.55 -5.22
N SER A 219 3.86 25.17 -3.95
CA SER A 219 4.27 23.81 -3.55
C SER A 219 3.36 22.73 -4.14
N VAL A 220 2.05 23.00 -4.23
CA VAL A 220 1.08 22.12 -4.89
C VAL A 220 1.19 22.20 -6.42
N GLY A 221 1.51 23.38 -6.96
CA GLY A 221 1.82 23.55 -8.39
C GLY A 221 2.91 22.61 -8.88
N LEU A 222 3.99 22.43 -8.09
CA LEU A 222 5.11 21.54 -8.41
C LEU A 222 4.69 20.06 -8.53
N ILE A 223 3.55 19.67 -7.96
CA ILE A 223 3.03 18.29 -8.08
C ILE A 223 2.69 17.98 -9.54
N PHE A 224 2.18 18.96 -10.29
CA PHE A 224 1.89 18.78 -11.70
C PHE A 224 3.16 18.57 -12.54
N ASP A 225 4.28 19.16 -12.12
CA ASP A 225 5.56 19.03 -12.81
C ASP A 225 6.23 17.68 -12.50
N ILE A 226 6.23 17.24 -11.24
CA ILE A 226 6.81 15.94 -10.86
C ILE A 226 5.98 14.74 -11.33
N PHE A 227 4.68 14.93 -11.59
CA PHE A 227 3.78 13.93 -12.18
C PHE A 227 3.36 14.32 -13.61
N ALA A 228 4.29 14.87 -14.40
CA ALA A 228 4.02 15.29 -15.78
C ALA A 228 3.52 14.16 -16.70
N ASP A 229 3.71 12.91 -16.32
CA ASP A 229 3.22 11.71 -17.01
C ASP A 229 1.74 11.40 -16.74
N MET A 230 1.13 12.03 -15.73
CA MET A 230 -0.27 11.85 -15.36
C MET A 230 -1.18 12.90 -15.99
N ASP A 231 -2.44 12.52 -16.25
CA ASP A 231 -3.47 13.48 -16.64
C ASP A 231 -3.74 14.49 -15.51
N LYS A 232 -3.89 15.78 -15.87
CA LYS A 232 -4.10 16.85 -14.89
C LYS A 232 -5.37 16.66 -14.07
N ASN A 233 -6.44 16.10 -14.66
CA ASN A 233 -7.66 15.83 -13.90
C ASN A 233 -7.46 14.66 -12.94
N ALA A 234 -6.69 13.63 -13.34
CA ALA A 234 -6.32 12.55 -12.44
C ALA A 234 -5.51 13.05 -11.23
N ILE A 235 -4.55 13.95 -11.43
CA ILE A 235 -3.81 14.60 -10.33
C ILE A 235 -4.77 15.38 -9.42
N CYS A 236 -5.71 16.14 -9.99
CA CYS A 236 -6.74 16.86 -9.22
C CYS A 236 -7.63 15.92 -8.40
N GLU A 237 -8.03 14.77 -8.95
CA GLU A 237 -8.81 13.76 -8.22
C GLU A 237 -8.00 13.15 -7.05
N ASP A 238 -6.71 12.89 -7.26
CA ASP A 238 -5.83 12.42 -6.20
C ASP A 238 -5.60 13.47 -5.11
N LEU A 239 -5.49 14.75 -5.48
CA LEU A 239 -5.45 15.88 -4.53
C LEU A 239 -6.74 15.95 -3.70
N ARG A 240 -7.92 15.83 -4.33
CA ARG A 240 -9.22 15.78 -3.61
C ARG A 240 -9.27 14.60 -2.66
N ARG A 241 -8.86 13.43 -3.13
CA ARG A 241 -8.83 12.20 -2.34
C ARG A 241 -7.92 12.36 -1.13
N TYR A 242 -6.72 12.91 -1.31
CA TYR A 242 -5.78 13.17 -0.21
C TYR A 242 -6.41 14.09 0.85
N VAL A 243 -7.04 15.20 0.46
CA VAL A 243 -7.72 16.12 1.39
C VAL A 243 -8.76 15.37 2.23
N VAL A 244 -9.63 14.59 1.58
CA VAL A 244 -10.68 13.82 2.27
C VAL A 244 -10.06 12.81 3.24
N LEU A 245 -9.05 12.07 2.80
CA LEU A 245 -8.35 11.10 3.64
C LEU A 245 -7.66 11.77 4.83
N SER A 246 -7.06 12.95 4.63
CA SER A 246 -6.42 13.73 5.69
C SER A 246 -7.43 14.19 6.76
N HIS A 247 -8.58 14.72 6.35
CA HIS A 247 -9.66 15.09 7.28
C HIS A 247 -10.17 13.87 8.06
N ASN A 248 -10.29 12.73 7.39
CA ASN A 248 -10.70 11.47 8.02
C ASN A 248 -9.68 10.99 9.06
N ARG A 249 -8.38 11.01 8.73
CA ARG A 249 -7.30 10.66 9.66
C ARG A 249 -7.31 11.55 10.91
N LEU A 250 -7.46 12.86 10.72
CA LEU A 250 -7.54 13.80 11.84
C LEU A 250 -8.78 13.54 12.72
N LYS A 251 -9.94 13.26 12.10
CA LYS A 251 -11.16 12.91 12.84
C LYS A 251 -10.97 11.63 13.66
N GLN A 252 -10.32 10.62 13.11
CA GLN A 252 -10.01 9.38 13.81
C GLN A 252 -9.05 9.62 14.99
N LYS A 253 -7.99 10.41 14.80
CA LYS A 253 -7.05 10.79 15.86
C LYS A 253 -7.77 11.48 17.03
N ARG A 254 -8.61 12.47 16.73
CA ARG A 254 -9.43 13.17 17.74
C ARG A 254 -10.41 12.24 18.47
N TYR A 255 -10.95 11.24 17.78
CA TYR A 255 -11.83 10.26 18.41
C TYR A 255 -11.06 9.37 19.39
N LYS A 256 -9.89 8.85 19.00
CA LYS A 256 -9.05 8.01 19.86
C LYS A 256 -8.59 8.76 21.12
N LEU A 257 -8.17 10.01 20.96
CA LEU A 257 -7.85 10.92 22.08
C LEU A 257 -9.01 11.05 23.07
N LYS A 258 -10.23 11.29 22.56
CA LYS A 258 -11.43 11.43 23.41
C LYS A 258 -11.83 10.11 24.08
N ALA A 259 -11.54 8.98 23.45
CA ALA A 259 -11.86 7.65 23.95
C ALA A 259 -10.80 7.07 24.90
N GLY A 260 -9.66 7.75 25.11
CA GLY A 260 -8.56 7.24 25.93
C GLY A 260 -7.86 6.03 25.32
N LEU A 261 -7.84 5.93 23.99
CA LEU A 261 -7.27 4.80 23.23
C LEU A 261 -5.87 5.10 22.66
N GLU A 262 -5.21 6.15 23.15
CA GLU A 262 -3.83 6.54 22.79
C GLU A 262 -2.87 6.30 23.95
#